data_AF-A0A537FMC7-F1
#
_entry.id   AF-A0A537FMC7-F1
#
_cell.length_a   1.000
_cell.length_b   1.000
_cell.length_c   1.000
_cell.angle_alpha   90.00
_cell.angle_beta   90.00
_cell.angle_gamma   90.00
#
_symmetry.space_group_name_H-M   'P 1'
#
loop_
_entity.id
_entity.type
_entity.pdbx_description
1 polymer ?
#
loop_
_entity_poly.entity_id
_entity_poly.type
_entity_poly.pdbx_seq_one_letter_code
_entity_poly.pdbx_strand_id
1 'polypeptide(L)'
;MAYEEQPTVTILYTNETVAFNPNVVSNGAQVFKAYHFPADWPPVDQLTLAPGVTNATIAIAQTGPAPDKGYIPYMSDSYYDSTVYAQLYASLAQRNDTIFKTLIPQLADGTVQSPGWSVASDNKTWTVHIRPGVSWHDGVCCVNATDVKMTFDAVQNDAIGSYLESFYQFILGGPNNVKVVDPMTVEFDLPKPYAPPLFIQDILTTPILPWHILNPVWGIPYSSWGKSCFNSGQASSSCPGLTYTGGPVGAGPYKWVGLNPTSLTNHLTRNDAYFDFPVNGKTALQGRQAFAVKDLYVTQILTSQPAIAALQTGAVNVLDSQYHLETQQSFINSWSGKISYPAFGAQEMGFNMQHPIFGTGVDTPLGKSDPSKAALAAKDVRQAISHAVPRDLIVQQLLFGYGYPGITTPVAGNYQTGFAITAGFDTALKPYDFNLTESRQLLQQAGYFPTTPTPPGFWDAYGVYIASALVAAIVALSAVYVLRVRRKPLRPPSMPSTSPAP
;
A
#
# COMPACT_ATOMS: atom_id res chain seq x y z
N MET A 1 21.44 12.43 -7.07
CA MET A 1 20.64 12.47 -8.32
C MET A 1 19.15 12.63 -8.02
N ALA A 2 18.47 11.66 -7.39
CA ALA A 2 17.02 11.78 -7.12
C ALA A 2 16.63 13.02 -6.28
N TYR A 3 17.39 13.36 -5.23
CA TYR A 3 17.14 14.54 -4.39
C TYR A 3 17.06 15.87 -5.17
N GLU A 4 17.99 16.10 -6.11
CA GLU A 4 18.06 17.35 -6.87
C GLU A 4 17.12 17.34 -8.09
N GLU A 5 16.93 16.18 -8.70
CA GLU A 5 16.14 16.05 -9.92
C GLU A 5 14.65 15.87 -9.64
N GLN A 6 14.28 15.19 -8.56
CA GLN A 6 12.92 14.81 -8.23
C GLN A 6 12.63 15.11 -6.76
N PRO A 7 12.73 16.38 -6.32
CA PRO A 7 12.41 16.71 -4.93
C PRO A 7 10.95 16.41 -4.67
N THR A 8 10.67 15.41 -3.83
CA THR A 8 9.30 15.06 -3.45
C THR A 8 8.85 15.96 -2.30
N VAL A 9 7.55 16.22 -2.23
CA VAL A 9 6.97 16.90 -1.05
C VAL A 9 6.67 15.85 -0.01
N THR A 10 7.70 15.49 0.75
CA THR A 10 7.63 14.41 1.74
C THR A 10 7.40 14.96 3.15
N ILE A 11 6.50 14.34 3.88
CA ILE A 11 6.41 14.40 5.34
C ILE A 11 6.77 13.00 5.86
N LEU A 12 7.74 12.94 6.76
CA LEU A 12 8.24 11.72 7.35
C LEU A 12 7.61 11.52 8.73
N TYR A 13 6.99 10.37 8.93
CA TYR A 13 6.50 9.89 10.21
C TYR A 13 7.48 8.84 10.73
N THR A 14 8.12 9.13 11.86
CA THR A 14 9.18 8.26 12.40
C THR A 14 8.68 7.33 13.50
N ASN A 15 7.40 7.41 13.83
CA ASN A 15 6.75 6.55 14.79
C ASN A 15 5.43 6.07 14.20
N GLU A 16 4.88 5.02 14.80
CA GLU A 16 3.52 4.56 14.58
C GLU A 16 2.96 4.09 15.93
N THR A 17 1.65 4.21 16.12
CA THR A 17 0.99 3.76 17.36
C THR A 17 -0.10 2.75 17.07
N VAL A 18 0.00 1.58 17.70
CA VAL A 18 -1.01 0.54 17.69
C VAL A 18 -1.70 0.53 19.05
N ALA A 19 -3.02 0.34 19.06
CA ALA A 19 -3.78 0.14 20.29
C ALA A 19 -4.40 -1.25 20.32
N PHE A 20 -4.50 -1.82 21.52
CA PHE A 20 -5.09 -3.11 21.76
C PHE A 20 -5.82 -3.13 23.10
N ASN A 21 -6.72 -4.09 23.29
CA ASN A 21 -7.44 -4.28 24.54
C ASN A 21 -6.57 -5.10 25.52
N PRO A 22 -6.01 -4.49 26.58
CA PRO A 22 -5.10 -5.18 27.49
C PRO A 22 -5.82 -6.21 28.38
N ASN A 23 -7.15 -6.13 28.47
CA ASN A 23 -7.97 -7.13 29.17
C ASN A 23 -8.22 -8.37 28.31
N VAL A 24 -7.80 -8.36 27.04
CA VAL A 24 -7.93 -9.49 26.12
C VAL A 24 -6.56 -10.03 25.71
N VAL A 25 -5.61 -9.13 25.42
CA VAL A 25 -4.25 -9.47 24.99
C VAL A 25 -3.25 -8.96 26.01
N SER A 26 -2.52 -9.85 26.68
CA SER A 26 -1.61 -9.50 27.77
C SER A 26 -0.22 -9.09 27.29
N ASN A 27 0.28 -9.68 26.20
CA ASN A 27 1.62 -9.43 25.66
C ASN A 27 1.63 -8.49 24.44
N GLY A 28 0.51 -7.81 24.14
CA GLY A 28 0.32 -7.04 22.90
C GLY A 28 1.40 -5.97 22.69
N ALA A 29 1.82 -5.28 23.75
CA ALA A 29 2.87 -4.26 23.65
C ALA A 29 4.23 -4.83 23.21
N GLN A 30 4.56 -6.07 23.59
CA GLN A 30 5.79 -6.74 23.16
C GLN A 30 5.67 -7.22 21.71
N VAL A 31 4.55 -7.87 21.39
CA VAL A 31 4.33 -8.50 20.08
C VAL A 31 4.23 -7.44 18.98
N PHE A 32 3.41 -6.41 19.17
CA PHE A 32 3.22 -5.39 18.13
C PHE A 32 4.44 -4.48 17.93
N LYS A 33 5.30 -4.34 18.95
CA LYS A 33 6.59 -3.64 18.79
C LYS A 33 7.57 -4.42 17.91
N ALA A 34 7.56 -5.73 18.01
CA ALA A 34 8.57 -6.60 17.41
C ALA A 34 8.25 -7.03 15.97
N TYR A 35 7.07 -6.73 15.43
CA TYR A 35 6.59 -7.34 14.17
C TYR A 35 5.82 -6.41 13.22
N HIS A 36 5.90 -5.09 13.41
CA HIS A 36 5.27 -4.16 12.47
C HIS A 36 6.18 -3.88 11.26
N PHE A 37 5.63 -4.09 10.05
CA PHE A 37 6.19 -3.79 8.71
C PHE A 37 7.05 -4.88 8.00
N PRO A 38 6.77 -5.25 6.73
CA PRO A 38 5.48 -5.48 6.07
C PRO A 38 5.22 -6.98 5.77
N ALA A 39 5.96 -7.92 6.35
CA ALA A 39 5.88 -9.33 5.95
C ALA A 39 4.96 -10.23 6.80
N ASP A 40 4.55 -9.82 8.00
CA ASP A 40 3.87 -10.72 8.95
C ASP A 40 2.88 -9.98 9.89
N TRP A 41 2.32 -8.84 9.45
CA TRP A 41 1.42 -8.06 10.29
C TRP A 41 -0.03 -8.57 10.22
N PRO A 42 -0.75 -8.67 11.35
CA PRO A 42 -0.28 -8.75 12.73
C PRO A 42 0.06 -10.21 13.10
N PRO A 43 1.09 -10.50 13.89
CA PRO A 43 1.45 -11.87 14.27
C PRO A 43 0.52 -12.42 15.37
N VAL A 44 -0.73 -12.72 15.00
CA VAL A 44 -1.79 -13.13 15.95
C VAL A 44 -1.44 -14.45 16.64
N ASP A 45 -0.68 -15.31 15.96
CA ASP A 45 -0.15 -16.56 16.51
C ASP A 45 0.76 -16.33 17.74
N GLN A 46 1.38 -15.17 17.86
CA GLN A 46 2.28 -14.83 18.95
C GLN A 46 1.58 -14.16 20.14
N LEU A 47 0.28 -13.87 20.04
CA LEU A 47 -0.48 -13.24 21.11
C LEU A 47 -0.79 -14.21 22.24
N THR A 48 -0.67 -13.72 23.46
CA THR A 48 -1.08 -14.37 24.70
C THR A 48 -2.35 -13.70 25.20
N LEU A 49 -3.35 -14.53 25.52
CA LEU A 49 -4.61 -14.04 26.08
C LEU A 49 -4.41 -13.58 27.54
N ALA A 50 -5.19 -12.59 27.96
CA ALA A 50 -5.21 -12.16 29.34
C ALA A 50 -5.82 -13.23 30.26
N PRO A 51 -5.44 -13.28 31.55
CA PRO A 51 -6.03 -14.21 32.51
C PRO A 51 -7.55 -14.09 32.58
N GLY A 52 -8.26 -15.22 32.54
CA GLY A 52 -9.72 -15.26 32.62
C GLY A 52 -10.46 -15.08 31.28
N VAL A 53 -9.75 -14.83 30.18
CA VAL A 53 -10.33 -14.82 28.83
C VAL A 53 -10.59 -16.26 28.39
N THR A 54 -11.87 -16.65 28.37
CA THR A 54 -12.31 -18.00 27.96
C THR A 54 -12.72 -18.08 26.49
N ASN A 55 -13.19 -16.97 25.93
CA ASN A 55 -13.52 -16.86 24.50
C ASN A 55 -12.31 -16.34 23.74
N ALA A 56 -11.58 -17.26 23.11
CA ALA A 56 -10.35 -16.98 22.38
C ALA A 56 -10.63 -16.33 21.00
N THR A 57 -11.19 -15.12 21.02
CA THR A 57 -11.52 -14.37 19.81
C THR A 57 -10.83 -13.01 19.82
N ILE A 58 -10.21 -12.67 18.70
CA ILE A 58 -9.63 -11.34 18.46
C ILE A 58 -10.28 -10.74 17.22
N ALA A 59 -10.71 -9.49 17.32
CA ALA A 59 -11.14 -8.68 16.20
C ALA A 59 -10.17 -7.52 15.99
N ILE A 60 -9.72 -7.34 14.75
CA ILE A 60 -8.80 -6.29 14.33
C ILE A 60 -9.56 -5.33 13.43
N ALA A 61 -9.52 -4.05 13.77
CA ALA A 61 -10.02 -3.00 12.91
C ALA A 61 -8.87 -2.38 12.10
N GLN A 62 -9.18 -2.08 10.85
CA GLN A 62 -8.32 -1.35 9.93
C GLN A 62 -9.14 -0.35 9.12
N THR A 63 -8.48 0.67 8.57
CA THR A 63 -9.14 1.78 7.86
C THR A 63 -9.64 1.40 6.46
N GLY A 64 -8.99 0.42 5.81
CA GLY A 64 -9.37 -0.08 4.49
C GLY A 64 -10.04 -1.46 4.49
N PRO A 65 -10.64 -1.87 3.36
CA PRO A 65 -11.25 -3.18 3.23
C PRO A 65 -10.18 -4.27 3.06
N ALA A 66 -10.52 -5.50 3.44
CA ALA A 66 -9.82 -6.70 3.00
C ALA A 66 -10.91 -7.71 2.53
N PRO A 67 -10.91 -8.16 1.27
CA PRO A 67 -9.91 -7.87 0.26
C PRO A 67 -10.15 -6.50 -0.40
N ASP A 68 -9.07 -5.76 -0.67
CA ASP A 68 -9.05 -4.62 -1.59
C ASP A 68 -8.63 -5.09 -3.01
N LYS A 69 -7.51 -5.83 -3.09
CA LYS A 69 -7.00 -6.43 -4.34
C LYS A 69 -7.02 -7.96 -4.33
N GLY A 70 -6.98 -8.57 -3.14
CA GLY A 70 -7.16 -10.01 -2.94
C GLY A 70 -6.15 -10.66 -2.01
N TYR A 71 -6.29 -11.95 -1.81
CA TYR A 71 -5.50 -12.76 -0.87
C TYR A 71 -4.34 -13.52 -1.52
N ILE A 72 -4.01 -13.27 -2.79
CA ILE A 72 -2.76 -13.74 -3.40
C ILE A 72 -1.68 -12.68 -3.14
N PRO A 73 -0.67 -12.94 -2.29
CA PRO A 73 0.21 -11.89 -1.76
C PRO A 73 0.94 -11.07 -2.82
N TYR A 74 1.42 -11.69 -3.90
CA TYR A 74 2.15 -10.97 -4.96
C TYR A 74 1.24 -10.32 -6.02
N MET A 75 -0.08 -10.40 -5.86
CA MET A 75 -1.06 -9.66 -6.67
C MET A 75 -1.66 -8.46 -5.90
N SER A 76 -1.39 -8.36 -4.60
CA SER A 76 -1.88 -7.28 -3.75
C SER A 76 -0.73 -6.51 -3.12
N ASP A 77 -0.63 -5.21 -3.42
CA ASP A 77 0.21 -4.24 -2.71
C ASP A 77 -0.58 -3.56 -1.57
N SER A 78 -1.79 -4.04 -1.27
CA SER A 78 -2.65 -3.46 -0.24
C SER A 78 -2.16 -3.88 1.14
N TYR A 79 -1.83 -2.89 1.96
CA TYR A 79 -1.52 -3.09 3.38
C TYR A 79 -2.65 -3.84 4.10
N TYR A 80 -3.91 -3.56 3.76
CA TYR A 80 -5.06 -4.15 4.45
C TYR A 80 -5.27 -5.63 4.14
N ASP A 81 -4.92 -6.07 2.93
CA ASP A 81 -4.99 -7.48 2.53
C ASP A 81 -3.95 -8.30 3.31
N SER A 82 -2.81 -7.68 3.63
CA SER A 82 -1.71 -8.30 4.36
C SER A 82 -2.10 -8.80 5.75
N THR A 83 -2.97 -8.05 6.44
CA THR A 83 -3.58 -8.43 7.73
C THR A 83 -4.23 -9.82 7.68
N VAL A 84 -4.75 -10.20 6.51
CA VAL A 84 -5.40 -11.50 6.28
C VAL A 84 -4.42 -12.51 5.72
N TYR A 85 -3.79 -12.22 4.57
CA TYR A 85 -2.98 -13.23 3.88
C TYR A 85 -1.71 -13.63 4.64
N ALA A 86 -1.15 -12.76 5.48
CA ALA A 86 0.02 -13.10 6.31
C ALA A 86 -0.29 -14.21 7.31
N GLN A 87 -1.56 -14.39 7.68
CA GLN A 87 -1.99 -15.46 8.59
C GLN A 87 -2.24 -16.79 7.87
N LEU A 88 -2.48 -16.72 6.56
CA LEU A 88 -2.91 -17.86 5.74
C LEU A 88 -1.72 -18.66 5.20
N TYR A 89 -0.65 -17.98 4.80
CA TYR A 89 0.45 -18.62 4.08
C TYR A 89 1.68 -18.80 4.96
N ALA A 90 2.59 -19.67 4.49
CA ALA A 90 3.90 -19.88 5.07
C ALA A 90 4.96 -19.72 3.98
N SER A 91 6.16 -19.33 4.38
CA SER A 91 7.30 -19.07 3.51
C SER A 91 8.47 -19.99 3.84
N LEU A 92 9.51 -20.04 3.01
CA LEU A 92 10.71 -20.84 3.28
C LEU A 92 11.45 -20.33 4.53
N ALA A 93 11.56 -19.01 4.65
CA ALA A 93 12.06 -18.29 5.80
C ALA A 93 11.00 -17.31 6.35
N GLN A 94 11.07 -17.04 7.64
CA GLN A 94 10.23 -16.06 8.33
C GLN A 94 11.12 -15.01 9.01
N ARG A 95 10.65 -13.77 9.11
CA ARG A 95 11.28 -12.75 9.95
C ARG A 95 10.92 -13.02 11.41
N ASN A 96 11.94 -13.18 12.26
CA ASN A 96 11.76 -13.46 13.68
C ASN A 96 11.57 -12.20 14.53
N ASP A 97 12.06 -11.04 14.10
CA ASP A 97 11.80 -9.78 14.78
C ASP A 97 12.12 -8.57 13.89
N THR A 98 11.60 -7.40 14.22
CA THR A 98 11.83 -6.13 13.51
C THR A 98 13.06 -5.37 13.98
N ILE A 99 13.66 -5.77 15.12
CA ILE A 99 14.75 -5.04 15.77
C ILE A 99 16.10 -5.46 15.17
N PHE A 100 16.43 -6.74 15.30
CA PHE A 100 17.59 -7.43 14.78
C PHE A 100 17.36 -7.98 13.38
N LYS A 101 16.10 -8.00 12.90
CA LYS A 101 15.75 -8.41 11.53
C LYS A 101 16.24 -9.82 11.20
N THR A 102 16.28 -10.68 12.23
CA THR A 102 16.77 -12.04 12.09
C THR A 102 15.81 -12.88 11.26
N LEU A 103 16.34 -13.70 10.36
CA LEU A 103 15.57 -14.59 9.50
C LEU A 103 15.73 -16.02 10.01
N ILE A 104 14.62 -16.70 10.23
CA ILE A 104 14.57 -18.08 10.75
C ILE A 104 13.89 -19.00 9.74
N PRO A 105 14.22 -20.30 9.72
CA PRO A 105 13.54 -21.24 8.85
C PRO A 105 12.10 -21.50 9.30
N GLN A 106 11.18 -21.48 8.34
CA GLN A 106 9.77 -21.85 8.54
C GLN A 106 9.46 -23.13 7.75
N LEU A 107 9.19 -23.03 6.44
CA LEU A 107 9.03 -24.21 5.57
C LEU A 107 10.39 -24.84 5.22
N ALA A 108 11.51 -24.13 5.34
CA ALA A 108 12.82 -24.76 5.31
C ALA A 108 13.01 -25.70 6.52
N ASP A 109 13.68 -26.82 6.33
CA ASP A 109 13.75 -27.91 7.31
C ASP A 109 14.74 -27.67 8.47
N GLY A 110 15.50 -26.57 8.42
CA GLY A 110 16.60 -26.30 9.33
C GLY A 110 16.26 -25.73 10.72
N THR A 111 17.31 -25.24 11.37
CA THR A 111 17.34 -24.56 12.68
C THR A 111 17.88 -23.14 12.56
N VAL A 112 17.82 -22.33 13.63
CA VAL A 112 18.42 -20.98 13.63
C VAL A 112 19.93 -21.02 13.30
N GLN A 113 20.63 -22.06 13.72
CA GLN A 113 22.08 -22.23 13.49
C GLN A 113 22.41 -22.88 12.14
N SER A 114 21.48 -23.68 11.60
CA SER A 114 21.64 -24.40 10.33
C SER A 114 20.31 -24.34 9.57
N PRO A 115 20.04 -23.25 8.83
CA PRO A 115 18.69 -22.87 8.44
C PRO A 115 18.05 -23.70 7.32
N GLY A 116 18.69 -24.78 6.86
CA GLY A 116 18.12 -25.63 5.80
C GLY A 116 18.22 -24.98 4.42
N TRP A 117 19.03 -23.93 4.28
CA TRP A 117 19.48 -23.40 3.00
C TRP A 117 20.99 -23.17 3.00
N SER A 118 21.57 -23.24 1.82
CA SER A 118 22.99 -22.94 1.59
C SER A 118 23.18 -22.18 0.29
N VAL A 119 24.27 -21.44 0.20
CA VAL A 119 24.67 -20.72 -1.00
C VAL A 119 26.08 -21.14 -1.40
N ALA A 120 26.29 -21.38 -2.69
CA ALA A 120 27.61 -21.67 -3.25
C ALA A 120 28.56 -20.47 -3.12
N SER A 121 29.86 -20.70 -3.26
CA SER A 121 30.90 -19.66 -3.10
C SER A 121 30.80 -18.51 -4.10
N ASP A 122 30.04 -18.68 -5.18
CA ASP A 122 29.78 -17.66 -6.20
C ASP A 122 28.60 -16.74 -5.86
N ASN A 123 27.88 -17.00 -4.76
CA ASN A 123 26.64 -16.33 -4.34
C ASN A 123 25.52 -16.35 -5.39
N LYS A 124 25.50 -17.38 -6.25
CA LYS A 124 24.50 -17.54 -7.32
C LYS A 124 23.64 -18.78 -7.16
N THR A 125 24.23 -19.89 -6.73
CA THR A 125 23.47 -21.13 -6.55
C THR A 125 23.03 -21.27 -5.11
N TRP A 126 21.72 -21.26 -4.89
CA TRP A 126 21.11 -21.47 -3.58
C TRP A 126 20.36 -22.79 -3.55
N THR A 127 20.61 -23.59 -2.54
CA THR A 127 19.87 -24.84 -2.30
C THR A 127 19.05 -24.70 -1.03
N VAL A 128 17.77 -25.06 -1.08
CA VAL A 128 16.85 -25.03 0.07
C VAL A 128 16.19 -26.39 0.23
N HIS A 129 16.25 -26.94 1.45
CA HIS A 129 15.60 -28.17 1.84
C HIS A 129 14.29 -27.87 2.57
N ILE A 130 13.20 -28.48 2.11
CA ILE A 130 11.83 -28.23 2.55
C ILE A 130 11.44 -29.25 3.60
N ARG A 131 10.77 -28.78 4.66
CA ARG A 131 10.31 -29.60 5.77
C ARG A 131 9.26 -30.61 5.29
N PRO A 132 9.48 -31.92 5.51
CA PRO A 132 8.52 -32.93 5.09
C PRO A 132 7.27 -32.93 6.00
N GLY A 133 6.14 -33.36 5.44
CA GLY A 133 4.91 -33.60 6.22
C GLY A 133 4.08 -32.36 6.56
N VAL A 134 4.43 -31.19 6.02
CA VAL A 134 3.61 -29.98 6.19
C VAL A 134 2.34 -30.09 5.35
N SER A 135 1.18 -30.10 6.01
CA SER A 135 -0.13 -30.20 5.34
C SER A 135 -0.72 -28.83 5.04
N TRP A 136 -1.42 -28.72 3.92
CA TRP A 136 -2.25 -27.56 3.58
C TRP A 136 -3.50 -27.49 4.46
N HIS A 137 -4.13 -26.32 4.53
CA HIS A 137 -5.34 -26.09 5.35
C HIS A 137 -6.53 -26.97 4.98
N ASP A 138 -6.60 -27.45 3.73
CA ASP A 138 -7.62 -28.35 3.20
C ASP A 138 -7.31 -29.84 3.45
N GLY A 139 -6.20 -30.14 4.13
CA GLY A 139 -5.78 -31.50 4.47
C GLY A 139 -4.98 -32.21 3.39
N VAL A 140 -4.74 -31.58 2.24
CA VAL A 140 -3.83 -32.14 1.23
C VAL A 140 -2.41 -32.13 1.78
N CYS A 141 -1.78 -33.30 1.82
CA CYS A 141 -0.36 -33.42 2.13
C CYS A 141 0.42 -33.66 0.83
N CYS A 142 1.57 -33.02 0.61
CA CYS A 142 2.26 -32.07 1.49
C CYS A 142 2.85 -30.92 0.67
N VAL A 143 3.13 -29.79 1.34
CA VAL A 143 3.95 -28.71 0.79
C VAL A 143 5.27 -29.32 0.31
N ASN A 144 5.64 -29.07 -0.94
CA ASN A 144 6.83 -29.65 -1.56
C ASN A 144 7.45 -28.70 -2.59
N ALA A 145 8.55 -29.13 -3.22
CA ALA A 145 9.31 -28.35 -4.19
C ALA A 145 8.49 -27.87 -5.41
N THR A 146 7.42 -28.59 -5.78
CA THR A 146 6.52 -28.21 -6.88
C THR A 146 5.70 -26.97 -6.55
N ASP A 147 5.25 -26.85 -5.29
CA ASP A 147 4.53 -25.66 -4.80
C ASP A 147 5.43 -24.43 -4.83
N VAL A 148 6.67 -24.60 -4.40
CA VAL A 148 7.71 -23.56 -4.43
C VAL A 148 7.98 -23.13 -5.88
N LYS A 149 8.27 -24.08 -6.77
CA LYS A 149 8.52 -23.81 -8.19
C LYS A 149 7.37 -23.04 -8.83
N MET A 150 6.13 -23.49 -8.65
CA MET A 150 4.97 -22.83 -9.23
C MET A 150 4.79 -21.41 -8.70
N THR A 151 5.00 -21.20 -7.40
CA THR A 151 4.91 -19.87 -6.78
C THR A 151 5.89 -18.89 -7.44
N PHE A 152 7.15 -19.29 -7.62
CA PHE A 152 8.17 -18.44 -8.26
C PHE A 152 8.01 -18.32 -9.78
N ASP A 153 7.37 -19.29 -10.44
CA ASP A 153 7.00 -19.17 -11.85
C ASP A 153 5.87 -18.17 -12.04
N ALA A 154 4.87 -18.21 -11.18
CA ALA A 154 3.70 -17.34 -11.24
C ALA A 154 4.07 -15.87 -11.02
N VAL A 155 4.86 -15.56 -9.99
CA VAL A 155 5.27 -14.18 -9.70
C VAL A 155 6.09 -13.54 -10.83
N GLN A 156 6.77 -14.35 -11.66
CA GLN A 156 7.56 -13.89 -12.81
C GLN A 156 6.79 -13.92 -14.13
N ASN A 157 5.49 -14.21 -14.11
CA ASN A 157 4.67 -14.37 -15.30
C ASN A 157 3.80 -13.13 -15.55
N ASP A 158 3.97 -12.52 -16.73
CA ASP A 158 3.20 -11.33 -17.16
C ASP A 158 1.68 -11.50 -17.03
N ALA A 159 1.14 -12.72 -17.21
CA ALA A 159 -0.30 -12.97 -17.13
C ALA A 159 -0.86 -12.86 -15.71
N ILE A 160 -0.01 -12.95 -14.68
CA ILE A 160 -0.38 -12.67 -13.29
C ILE A 160 -0.47 -11.16 -13.04
N GLY A 161 0.35 -10.36 -13.73
CA GLY A 161 0.42 -8.91 -13.50
C GLY A 161 0.91 -8.57 -12.08
N SER A 162 1.89 -9.32 -11.58
CA SER A 162 2.45 -9.07 -10.25
C SER A 162 3.22 -7.75 -10.21
N TYR A 163 2.99 -6.95 -9.18
CA TYR A 163 3.79 -5.74 -8.93
C TYR A 163 5.26 -6.06 -8.57
N LEU A 164 5.57 -7.31 -8.23
CA LEU A 164 6.91 -7.81 -7.91
C LEU A 164 7.63 -8.43 -9.10
N GLU A 165 6.97 -8.58 -10.25
CA GLU A 165 7.48 -9.33 -11.39
C GLU A 165 8.88 -8.87 -11.81
N SER A 166 9.04 -7.58 -12.10
CA SER A 166 10.32 -7.01 -12.55
C SER A 166 11.43 -7.18 -11.50
N PHE A 167 11.07 -7.12 -10.21
CA PHE A 167 12.01 -7.30 -9.11
C PHE A 167 12.48 -8.75 -9.02
N TYR A 168 11.57 -9.71 -9.14
CA TYR A 168 11.91 -11.14 -9.12
C TYR A 168 12.66 -11.56 -10.37
N GLN A 169 12.28 -11.08 -11.55
CA GLN A 169 13.03 -11.32 -12.78
C GLN A 169 14.45 -10.74 -12.72
N PHE A 170 14.65 -9.59 -12.07
CA PHE A 170 15.98 -9.01 -11.87
C PHE A 170 16.88 -9.91 -11.01
N ILE A 171 16.34 -10.51 -9.94
CA ILE A 171 17.09 -11.35 -9.01
C ILE A 171 17.27 -12.78 -9.57
N LEU A 172 16.16 -13.41 -9.97
CA LEU A 172 16.11 -14.81 -10.36
C LEU A 172 16.47 -15.02 -11.83
N GLY A 173 16.30 -14.03 -12.71
CA GLY A 173 16.60 -14.15 -14.14
C GLY A 173 15.60 -14.95 -14.96
N GLY A 174 14.45 -15.34 -14.39
CA GLY A 174 13.38 -16.05 -15.07
C GLY A 174 12.95 -17.36 -14.39
N PRO A 175 11.82 -17.96 -14.83
CA PRO A 175 11.24 -19.14 -14.19
C PRO A 175 12.10 -20.41 -14.30
N ASN A 176 12.97 -20.52 -15.31
CA ASN A 176 13.86 -21.68 -15.50
C ASN A 176 15.00 -21.77 -14.47
N ASN A 177 15.23 -20.68 -13.73
CA ASN A 177 16.30 -20.60 -12.74
C ASN A 177 15.86 -21.06 -11.35
N VAL A 178 14.58 -21.41 -11.16
CA VAL A 178 14.10 -22.15 -10.00
C VAL A 178 13.93 -23.59 -10.42
N LYS A 179 14.64 -24.53 -9.79
CA LYS A 179 14.69 -25.94 -10.22
C LYS A 179 14.25 -26.83 -9.07
N VAL A 180 13.41 -27.81 -9.40
CA VAL A 180 13.08 -28.92 -8.50
C VAL A 180 14.18 -29.96 -8.65
N VAL A 181 15.00 -30.14 -7.62
CA VAL A 181 16.05 -31.16 -7.59
C VAL A 181 15.45 -32.51 -7.20
N ASP A 182 14.61 -32.50 -6.18
CA ASP A 182 13.82 -33.62 -5.70
C ASP A 182 12.56 -33.07 -5.00
N PRO A 183 11.60 -33.92 -4.54
CA PRO A 183 10.35 -33.44 -3.95
C PRO A 183 10.52 -32.48 -2.76
N MET A 184 11.63 -32.51 -2.03
CA MET A 184 11.89 -31.67 -0.86
C MET A 184 13.11 -30.76 -1.04
N THR A 185 13.64 -30.60 -2.25
CA THR A 185 14.79 -29.75 -2.51
C THR A 185 14.56 -28.85 -3.72
N VAL A 186 14.72 -27.54 -3.52
CA VAL A 186 14.72 -26.53 -4.59
C VAL A 186 16.11 -25.91 -4.72
N GLU A 187 16.52 -25.67 -5.96
CA GLU A 187 17.70 -24.89 -6.31
C GLU A 187 17.29 -23.58 -7.00
N PHE A 188 17.89 -22.46 -6.62
CA PHE A 188 17.81 -21.19 -7.33
C PHE A 188 19.18 -20.89 -7.97
N ASP A 189 19.19 -20.59 -9.26
CA ASP A 189 20.39 -20.36 -10.07
C ASP A 189 20.40 -18.92 -10.61
N LEU A 190 21.01 -18.00 -9.86
CA LEU A 190 20.89 -16.57 -10.14
C LEU A 190 21.82 -16.13 -11.29
N PRO A 191 21.38 -15.24 -12.19
CA PRO A 191 22.22 -14.72 -13.28
C PRO A 191 23.41 -13.91 -12.76
N LYS A 192 23.25 -13.24 -11.61
CA LYS A 192 24.26 -12.39 -10.96
C LYS A 192 24.32 -12.71 -9.46
N PRO A 193 25.47 -12.52 -8.81
CA PRO A 193 25.55 -12.66 -7.36
C PRO A 193 24.57 -11.71 -6.68
N TYR A 194 23.86 -12.20 -5.68
CA TYR A 194 22.97 -11.40 -4.85
C TYR A 194 23.38 -11.50 -3.38
N ALA A 195 23.28 -10.40 -2.63
CA ALA A 195 23.78 -10.35 -1.26
C ALA A 195 23.02 -11.38 -0.40
N PRO A 196 23.70 -12.32 0.29
CA PRO A 196 23.01 -13.40 1.00
C PRO A 196 21.92 -12.98 1.98
N PRO A 197 22.09 -11.96 2.83
CA PRO A 197 21.01 -11.50 3.71
C PRO A 197 19.79 -10.97 2.96
N LEU A 198 20.01 -10.31 1.81
CA LEU A 198 18.93 -9.79 0.97
C LEU A 198 18.23 -10.92 0.22
N PHE A 199 18.94 -11.95 -0.25
CA PHE A 199 18.29 -13.10 -0.89
C PHE A 199 17.31 -13.80 0.06
N ILE A 200 17.74 -14.08 1.28
CA ILE A 200 16.88 -14.72 2.29
C ILE A 200 15.67 -13.83 2.57
N GLN A 201 15.89 -12.51 2.73
CA GLN A 201 14.81 -11.59 3.01
C GLN A 201 13.82 -11.46 1.85
N ASP A 202 14.31 -11.27 0.64
CA ASP A 202 13.48 -10.80 -0.48
C ASP A 202 12.90 -11.96 -1.31
N ILE A 203 13.54 -13.15 -1.24
CA ILE A 203 13.13 -14.35 -1.98
C ILE A 203 12.65 -15.46 -1.04
N LEU A 204 13.37 -15.79 0.04
CA LEU A 204 12.95 -16.92 0.88
C LEU A 204 11.74 -16.60 1.78
N THR A 205 11.41 -15.31 1.98
CA THR A 205 10.18 -14.92 2.70
C THR A 205 8.93 -14.86 1.81
N THR A 206 9.03 -15.19 0.52
CA THR A 206 7.87 -15.25 -0.39
C THR A 206 6.86 -16.31 0.09
N PRO A 207 5.59 -15.93 0.29
CA PRO A 207 4.54 -16.88 0.66
C PRO A 207 4.33 -17.97 -0.40
N ILE A 208 4.37 -19.23 0.01
CA ILE A 208 4.21 -20.39 -0.88
C ILE A 208 2.72 -20.72 -1.05
N LEU A 209 2.31 -20.89 -2.31
CA LEU A 209 0.93 -21.16 -2.69
C LEU A 209 0.68 -22.63 -3.08
N PRO A 210 -0.54 -23.16 -2.88
CA PRO A 210 -0.87 -24.56 -3.15
C PRO A 210 -0.94 -24.87 -4.64
N TRP A 211 0.03 -25.63 -5.15
CA TRP A 211 0.04 -26.09 -6.55
C TRP A 211 -1.19 -26.91 -6.90
N HIS A 212 -1.69 -27.73 -5.97
CA HIS A 212 -2.84 -28.60 -6.23
C HIS A 212 -4.15 -27.84 -6.48
N ILE A 213 -4.21 -26.54 -6.17
CA ILE A 213 -5.35 -25.67 -6.47
C ILE A 213 -5.01 -24.73 -7.63
N LEU A 214 -3.85 -24.10 -7.57
CA LEU A 214 -3.49 -22.99 -8.46
C LEU A 214 -2.72 -23.42 -9.72
N ASN A 215 -2.54 -24.72 -9.97
CA ASN A 215 -1.92 -25.20 -11.19
C ASN A 215 -2.60 -24.60 -12.44
N PRO A 216 -1.87 -23.92 -13.35
CA PRO A 216 -2.45 -23.25 -14.51
C PRO A 216 -2.97 -24.19 -15.61
N VAL A 217 -2.61 -25.47 -15.59
CA VAL A 217 -2.99 -26.47 -16.61
C VAL A 217 -4.38 -27.03 -16.37
N TRP A 218 -4.73 -27.35 -15.13
CA TRP A 218 -6.01 -27.99 -14.78
C TRP A 218 -6.70 -27.38 -13.56
N GLY A 219 -6.00 -26.57 -12.78
CA GLY A 219 -6.55 -25.77 -11.68
C GLY A 219 -7.09 -24.44 -12.22
N ILE A 220 -6.44 -23.34 -11.85
CA ILE A 220 -6.84 -21.98 -12.26
C ILE A 220 -5.77 -21.42 -13.22
N PRO A 221 -6.12 -21.08 -14.48
CA PRO A 221 -5.19 -20.42 -15.40
C PRO A 221 -4.69 -19.09 -14.84
N TYR A 222 -3.43 -18.72 -15.10
CA TYR A 222 -2.81 -17.49 -14.57
C TYR A 222 -3.66 -16.22 -14.81
N SER A 223 -4.21 -16.06 -16.02
CA SER A 223 -5.07 -14.93 -16.37
C SER A 223 -6.35 -14.81 -15.52
N SER A 224 -6.73 -15.88 -14.83
CA SER A 224 -7.95 -15.98 -14.02
C SER A 224 -7.68 -15.97 -12.52
N TRP A 225 -6.42 -16.00 -12.08
CA TRP A 225 -6.08 -15.97 -10.65
C TRP A 225 -6.67 -14.75 -9.94
N GLY A 226 -6.53 -13.56 -10.51
CA GLY A 226 -7.02 -12.32 -9.90
C GLY A 226 -8.54 -12.31 -9.67
N LYS A 227 -9.30 -13.03 -10.50
CA LYS A 227 -10.78 -13.13 -10.42
C LYS A 227 -11.27 -14.38 -9.69
N SER A 228 -10.35 -15.21 -9.19
CA SER A 228 -10.71 -16.48 -8.58
C SER A 228 -11.37 -16.31 -7.21
N CYS A 229 -12.15 -17.29 -6.79
CA CYS A 229 -12.67 -17.36 -5.42
C CYS A 229 -11.52 -17.53 -4.40
N PHE A 230 -10.43 -18.17 -4.81
CA PHE A 230 -9.21 -18.25 -4.02
C PHE A 230 -8.65 -16.85 -3.70
N ASN A 231 -8.54 -15.97 -4.70
CA ASN A 231 -8.02 -14.62 -4.50
C ASN A 231 -9.03 -13.67 -3.84
N SER A 232 -10.32 -13.78 -4.17
CA SER A 232 -11.34 -12.83 -3.70
C SER A 232 -12.00 -13.22 -2.37
N GLY A 233 -11.90 -14.49 -1.96
CA GLY A 233 -12.62 -15.04 -0.80
C GLY A 233 -14.15 -14.98 -0.92
N GLN A 234 -14.68 -14.64 -2.09
CA GLN A 234 -16.11 -14.53 -2.35
C GLN A 234 -16.77 -15.92 -2.45
N ALA A 235 -18.10 -15.94 -2.32
CA ALA A 235 -18.87 -17.16 -2.52
C ALA A 235 -18.68 -17.73 -3.94
N SER A 236 -18.79 -19.06 -4.07
CA SER A 236 -18.64 -19.79 -5.34
C SER A 236 -19.48 -19.23 -6.49
N SER A 237 -20.70 -18.76 -6.18
CA SER A 237 -21.61 -18.12 -7.14
C SER A 237 -21.03 -16.86 -7.80
N SER A 238 -20.08 -16.19 -7.15
CA SER A 238 -19.44 -14.97 -7.61
C SER A 238 -18.21 -15.22 -8.48
N CYS A 239 -17.72 -16.46 -8.59
CA CYS A 239 -16.61 -16.84 -9.48
C CYS A 239 -16.97 -18.06 -10.36
N PRO A 240 -17.97 -17.92 -11.26
CA PRO A 240 -18.42 -19.02 -12.10
C PRO A 240 -17.35 -19.45 -13.12
N GLY A 241 -17.28 -20.75 -13.39
CA GLY A 241 -16.43 -21.32 -14.45
C GLY A 241 -15.00 -21.70 -14.04
N LEU A 242 -14.69 -21.70 -12.73
CA LEU A 242 -13.41 -22.16 -12.19
C LEU A 242 -13.57 -23.50 -11.46
N THR A 243 -12.55 -24.36 -11.57
CA THR A 243 -12.52 -25.71 -10.98
C THR A 243 -12.54 -25.69 -9.45
N TYR A 244 -11.97 -24.64 -8.86
CA TYR A 244 -11.94 -24.41 -7.42
C TYR A 244 -12.83 -23.23 -7.04
N THR A 245 -13.75 -23.48 -6.09
CA THR A 245 -14.75 -22.50 -5.66
C THR A 245 -14.69 -22.17 -4.17
N GLY A 246 -13.63 -22.60 -3.48
CA GLY A 246 -13.37 -22.25 -2.08
C GLY A 246 -12.62 -20.92 -1.94
N GLY A 247 -12.40 -20.50 -0.69
CA GLY A 247 -11.55 -19.36 -0.37
C GLY A 247 -10.05 -19.71 -0.37
N PRO A 248 -9.17 -18.82 0.08
CA PRO A 248 -7.74 -19.07 0.09
C PRO A 248 -7.34 -20.24 1.01
N VAL A 249 -6.38 -21.03 0.55
CA VAL A 249 -5.79 -22.19 1.25
C VAL A 249 -4.29 -21.97 1.34
N GLY A 250 -3.72 -22.10 2.53
CA GLY A 250 -2.28 -22.01 2.74
C GLY A 250 -1.78 -23.05 3.73
N ALA A 251 -0.60 -22.80 4.30
CA ALA A 251 0.03 -23.63 5.32
C ALA A 251 0.32 -22.84 6.62
N GLY A 252 -0.20 -21.61 6.72
CA GLY A 252 0.02 -20.70 7.83
C GLY A 252 -0.72 -21.07 9.12
N PRO A 253 -0.53 -20.26 10.18
CA PRO A 253 -1.07 -20.50 11.51
C PRO A 253 -2.60 -20.36 11.63
N TYR A 254 -3.26 -19.68 10.68
CA TYR A 254 -4.73 -19.57 10.64
C TYR A 254 -5.25 -19.97 9.26
N LYS A 255 -6.48 -20.48 9.24
CA LYS A 255 -7.18 -20.95 8.05
C LYS A 255 -8.33 -20.00 7.73
N TRP A 256 -8.59 -19.82 6.45
CA TRP A 256 -9.76 -19.08 5.99
C TRP A 256 -11.05 -19.78 6.40
N VAL A 257 -12.03 -19.00 6.90
CA VAL A 257 -13.40 -19.47 7.15
C VAL A 257 -14.38 -18.78 6.20
N GLY A 258 -14.29 -17.46 6.05
CA GLY A 258 -15.18 -16.73 5.16
C GLY A 258 -15.06 -15.21 5.25
N LEU A 259 -15.78 -14.54 4.34
CA LEU A 259 -15.95 -13.10 4.27
C LEU A 259 -17.43 -12.77 4.40
N ASN A 260 -17.78 -11.87 5.32
CA ASN A 260 -19.07 -11.21 5.29
C ASN A 260 -19.00 -10.03 4.29
N PRO A 261 -19.65 -10.11 3.12
CA PRO A 261 -19.53 -9.09 2.09
C PRO A 261 -20.26 -7.78 2.44
N THR A 262 -21.15 -7.77 3.43
CA THR A 262 -21.87 -6.57 3.86
C THR A 262 -21.06 -5.76 4.86
N SER A 263 -20.45 -6.42 5.85
CA SER A 263 -19.61 -5.75 6.85
C SER A 263 -18.14 -5.70 6.48
N LEU A 264 -17.75 -6.34 5.35
CA LEU A 264 -16.35 -6.54 4.94
C LEU A 264 -15.50 -7.12 6.07
N THR A 265 -16.09 -8.08 6.78
CA THR A 265 -15.44 -8.75 7.90
C THR A 265 -14.95 -10.13 7.48
N ASN A 266 -13.64 -10.32 7.55
CA ASN A 266 -12.98 -11.61 7.35
C ASN A 266 -13.07 -12.43 8.63
N HIS A 267 -13.20 -13.74 8.49
CA HIS A 267 -13.10 -14.69 9.59
C HIS A 267 -12.05 -15.73 9.25
N LEU A 268 -11.03 -15.81 10.10
CA LEU A 268 -10.01 -16.85 10.11
C LEU A 268 -10.12 -17.66 11.40
N THR A 269 -9.75 -18.94 11.36
CA THR A 269 -9.71 -19.81 12.55
C THR A 269 -8.35 -20.47 12.69
N ARG A 270 -7.89 -20.68 13.92
CA ARG A 270 -6.58 -21.26 14.21
C ARG A 270 -6.41 -22.62 13.52
N ASN A 271 -5.27 -22.81 12.88
CA ASN A 271 -4.85 -24.09 12.36
C ASN A 271 -4.35 -24.98 13.51
N ASP A 272 -5.22 -25.78 14.11
CA ASP A 272 -4.83 -26.70 15.19
C ASP A 272 -3.82 -27.77 14.74
N ALA A 273 -3.65 -27.98 13.43
CA ALA A 273 -2.65 -28.86 12.83
C ALA A 273 -1.40 -28.09 12.33
N TYR A 274 -1.21 -26.83 12.76
CA TYR A 274 -0.02 -26.06 12.39
C TYR A 274 1.27 -26.81 12.75
N PHE A 275 2.21 -26.81 11.83
CA PHE A 275 3.41 -27.65 11.91
C PHE A 275 4.42 -27.08 12.91
N ASP A 276 5.34 -27.94 13.34
CA ASP A 276 6.41 -27.58 14.24
C ASP A 276 7.68 -27.21 13.48
N PHE A 277 8.27 -26.09 13.89
CA PHE A 277 9.55 -25.56 13.45
C PHE A 277 10.14 -24.68 14.56
N PRO A 278 11.42 -24.31 14.48
CA PRO A 278 12.08 -23.53 15.53
C PRO A 278 11.38 -22.20 15.83
N VAL A 279 11.36 -21.80 17.10
CA VAL A 279 10.90 -20.49 17.63
C VAL A 279 9.41 -20.20 17.49
N ASN A 280 8.84 -20.27 16.28
CA ASN A 280 7.45 -19.90 15.99
C ASN A 280 6.57 -21.08 15.52
N GLY A 281 7.06 -22.33 15.64
CA GLY A 281 6.22 -23.52 15.44
C GLY A 281 5.17 -23.69 16.53
N LYS A 282 4.14 -24.49 16.28
CA LYS A 282 3.01 -24.70 17.20
C LYS A 282 3.44 -25.00 18.64
N THR A 283 4.30 -26.00 18.84
CA THR A 283 4.78 -26.42 20.16
C THR A 283 5.59 -25.31 20.84
N ALA A 284 6.43 -24.58 20.09
CA ALA A 284 7.20 -23.47 20.64
C ALA A 284 6.31 -22.29 21.05
N LEU A 285 5.31 -21.95 20.23
CA LEU A 285 4.30 -20.92 20.53
C LEU A 285 3.50 -21.29 21.79
N GLN A 286 3.00 -22.52 21.86
CA GLN A 286 2.25 -23.02 23.02
C GLN A 286 3.10 -23.05 24.29
N GLY A 287 4.39 -23.39 24.17
CA GLY A 287 5.35 -23.39 25.28
C GLY A 287 5.53 -22.02 25.93
N ARG A 288 5.32 -20.93 25.18
CA ARG A 288 5.30 -19.53 25.69
C ARG A 288 3.90 -18.97 25.90
N GLN A 289 2.89 -19.84 26.02
CA GLN A 289 1.48 -19.48 26.23
C GLN A 289 0.90 -18.58 25.12
N ALA A 290 1.48 -18.63 23.92
CA ALA A 290 0.95 -17.99 22.73
C ALA A 290 0.05 -18.97 21.94
N PHE A 291 -0.39 -18.57 20.75
CA PHE A 291 -1.23 -19.37 19.84
C PHE A 291 -2.56 -19.81 20.46
N ALA A 292 -3.06 -19.03 21.42
CA ALA A 292 -4.28 -19.32 22.14
C ALA A 292 -5.54 -18.79 21.42
N VAL A 293 -5.40 -17.75 20.57
CA VAL A 293 -6.50 -17.18 19.78
C VAL A 293 -7.07 -18.24 18.84
N LYS A 294 -8.37 -18.52 18.96
CA LYS A 294 -9.08 -19.52 18.16
C LYS A 294 -9.69 -18.91 16.91
N ASP A 295 -10.35 -17.75 17.05
CA ASP A 295 -10.99 -17.05 15.94
C ASP A 295 -10.45 -15.63 15.80
N LEU A 296 -10.09 -15.27 14.58
CA LEU A 296 -9.59 -13.97 14.22
C LEU A 296 -10.56 -13.33 13.22
N TYR A 297 -11.02 -12.13 13.56
CA TYR A 297 -11.83 -11.29 12.69
C TYR A 297 -11.04 -10.08 12.24
N VAL A 298 -11.12 -9.75 10.95
CA VAL A 298 -10.52 -8.52 10.40
C VAL A 298 -11.63 -7.72 9.74
N THR A 299 -11.89 -6.51 10.24
CA THR A 299 -13.04 -5.69 9.83
C THR A 299 -12.62 -4.28 9.47
N GLN A 300 -13.35 -3.66 8.56
CA GLN A 300 -13.13 -2.27 8.22
C GLN A 300 -13.88 -1.34 9.18
N ILE A 301 -13.16 -0.36 9.73
CA ILE A 301 -13.74 0.83 10.35
C ILE A 301 -12.99 2.04 9.80
N LEU A 302 -13.65 2.84 8.97
CA LEU A 302 -12.99 3.85 8.12
C LEU A 302 -12.20 4.93 8.87
N THR A 303 -12.65 5.34 10.06
CA THR A 303 -12.09 6.49 10.76
C THR A 303 -11.74 6.16 12.22
N SER A 304 -10.80 6.92 12.80
CA SER A 304 -10.24 6.64 14.12
C SER A 304 -11.27 6.77 15.25
N GLN A 305 -12.18 7.73 15.19
CA GLN A 305 -13.19 7.94 16.25
C GLN A 305 -14.13 6.74 16.47
N PRO A 306 -14.83 6.19 15.46
CA PRO A 306 -15.63 4.98 15.64
C PRO A 306 -14.77 3.75 15.98
N ALA A 307 -13.53 3.67 15.48
CA ALA A 307 -12.63 2.57 15.81
C ALA A 307 -12.21 2.59 17.29
N ILE A 308 -11.89 3.77 17.83
CA ILE A 308 -11.61 3.98 19.25
C ILE A 308 -12.82 3.59 20.10
N ALA A 309 -14.03 4.01 19.71
CA ALA A 309 -15.26 3.63 20.42
C ALA A 309 -15.51 2.10 20.38
N ALA A 310 -15.24 1.46 19.24
CA ALA A 310 -15.34 0.00 19.10
C ALA A 310 -14.30 -0.72 19.98
N LEU A 311 -13.08 -0.20 20.10
CA LEU A 311 -12.06 -0.74 21.00
C LEU A 311 -12.46 -0.60 22.47
N GLN A 312 -12.97 0.57 22.87
CA GLN A 312 -13.39 0.87 24.23
C GLN A 312 -14.57 0.00 24.70
N THR A 313 -15.50 -0.32 23.79
CA THR A 313 -16.63 -1.22 24.07
C THR A 313 -16.27 -2.70 23.98
N GLY A 314 -15.07 -3.03 23.47
CA GLY A 314 -14.62 -4.40 23.24
C GLY A 314 -15.22 -5.05 21.99
N ALA A 315 -15.89 -4.28 21.11
CA ALA A 315 -16.37 -4.76 19.81
C ALA A 315 -15.20 -5.12 18.88
N VAL A 316 -14.06 -4.44 19.02
CA VAL A 316 -12.77 -4.83 18.46
C VAL A 316 -11.69 -4.87 19.54
N ASN A 317 -10.61 -5.59 19.29
CA ASN A 317 -9.54 -5.82 20.26
C ASN A 317 -8.21 -5.18 19.85
N VAL A 318 -8.02 -4.86 18.58
CA VAL A 318 -6.79 -4.24 18.05
C VAL A 318 -7.16 -3.18 17.01
N LEU A 319 -6.48 -2.04 17.07
CA LEU A 319 -6.48 -0.98 16.06
C LEU A 319 -5.07 -0.86 15.48
N ASP A 320 -4.95 -0.93 14.16
CA ASP A 320 -3.67 -0.79 13.46
C ASP A 320 -3.10 0.65 13.54
N SER A 321 -1.89 0.82 12.97
CA SER A 321 -1.22 2.12 12.94
C SER A 321 -1.84 3.14 11.98
N GLN A 322 -2.66 2.69 11.02
CA GLN A 322 -3.21 3.56 9.97
C GLN A 322 -4.31 4.50 10.49
N TYR A 323 -4.76 4.30 11.73
CA TYR A 323 -5.64 5.23 12.43
C TYR A 323 -4.96 6.51 12.92
N HIS A 324 -3.63 6.60 12.82
CA HIS A 324 -2.84 7.74 13.29
C HIS A 324 -3.16 8.13 14.74
N LEU A 325 -3.20 7.13 15.63
CA LEU A 325 -3.63 7.28 17.02
C LEU A 325 -2.76 8.26 17.80
N GLU A 326 -1.49 8.43 17.41
CA GLU A 326 -0.59 9.50 17.84
C GLU A 326 -1.19 10.92 17.80
N THR A 327 -2.12 11.20 16.89
CA THR A 327 -2.79 12.50 16.77
C THR A 327 -4.00 12.62 17.70
N GLN A 328 -4.42 11.53 18.32
CA GLN A 328 -5.60 11.42 19.19
C GLN A 328 -5.19 11.50 20.67
N GLN A 329 -4.65 12.64 21.09
CA GLN A 329 -4.00 12.80 22.40
C GLN A 329 -4.89 12.43 23.60
N SER A 330 -6.19 12.70 23.53
CA SER A 330 -7.16 12.35 24.59
C SER A 330 -7.28 10.84 24.80
N PHE A 331 -7.30 10.08 23.70
CA PHE A 331 -7.31 8.62 23.72
C PHE A 331 -5.97 8.06 24.19
N ILE A 332 -4.86 8.54 23.63
CA ILE A 332 -3.51 8.07 23.99
C ILE A 332 -3.23 8.30 25.48
N ASN A 333 -3.64 9.42 26.05
CA ASN A 333 -3.41 9.71 27.47
C ASN A 333 -4.25 8.84 28.40
N SER A 334 -5.41 8.34 27.96
CA SER A 334 -6.34 7.57 28.80
C SER A 334 -6.23 6.05 28.62
N TRP A 335 -5.82 5.57 27.44
CA TRP A 335 -5.79 4.14 27.14
C TRP A 335 -4.45 3.49 27.50
N SER A 336 -4.47 2.43 28.29
CA SER A 336 -3.26 1.73 28.75
C SER A 336 -2.71 0.71 27.76
N GLY A 337 -3.58 0.04 26.99
CA GLY A 337 -3.19 -0.97 25.99
C GLY A 337 -2.76 -0.33 24.67
N LYS A 338 -1.59 0.29 24.65
CA LYS A 338 -1.03 0.91 23.44
C LYS A 338 0.47 0.68 23.38
N ILE A 339 1.01 0.73 22.18
CA ILE A 339 2.45 0.76 21.95
C ILE A 339 2.77 1.69 20.80
N SER A 340 3.77 2.54 21.03
CA SER A 340 4.40 3.36 19.99
C SER A 340 5.82 2.86 19.76
N TYR A 341 6.22 2.77 18.50
CA TYR A 341 7.56 2.30 18.13
C TYR A 341 8.08 3.10 16.94
N PRO A 342 9.43 3.15 16.76
CA PRO A 342 10.02 3.74 15.58
C PRO A 342 9.53 3.01 14.33
N ALA A 343 9.02 3.77 13.38
CA ALA A 343 8.44 3.25 12.15
C ALA A 343 8.86 4.10 10.95
N PHE A 344 8.66 3.54 9.76
CA PHE A 344 8.85 4.23 8.50
C PHE A 344 7.49 4.54 7.87
N GLY A 345 6.91 5.68 8.23
CA GLY A 345 5.77 6.25 7.53
C GLY A 345 6.23 7.43 6.68
N ALA A 346 5.75 7.52 5.44
CA ALA A 346 5.98 8.69 4.61
C ALA A 346 4.67 9.07 3.91
N GLN A 347 4.39 10.37 3.86
CA GLN A 347 3.36 10.91 2.99
C GLN A 347 4.02 11.80 1.96
N GLU A 348 3.70 11.56 0.70
CA GLU A 348 4.40 12.18 -0.42
C GLU A 348 3.44 12.72 -1.48
N MET A 349 3.83 13.84 -2.07
CA MET A 349 3.32 14.26 -3.37
C MET A 349 4.30 13.81 -4.45
N GLY A 350 3.94 12.74 -5.17
CA GLY A 350 4.68 12.28 -6.35
C GLY A 350 4.39 13.13 -7.58
N PHE A 351 5.37 13.23 -8.48
CA PHE A 351 5.20 13.90 -9.77
C PHE A 351 5.08 12.87 -10.89
N ASN A 352 4.10 13.04 -11.77
CA ASN A 352 4.06 12.29 -13.02
C ASN A 352 5.20 12.75 -13.93
N MET A 353 6.24 11.94 -14.05
CA MET A 353 7.44 12.26 -14.84
C MET A 353 7.18 12.30 -16.36
N GLN A 354 6.01 11.87 -16.82
CA GLN A 354 5.58 12.00 -18.22
C GLN A 354 4.79 13.29 -18.49
N HIS A 355 4.44 14.05 -17.45
CA HIS A 355 3.68 15.28 -17.62
C HIS A 355 4.51 16.35 -18.37
N PRO A 356 3.93 17.09 -19.34
CA PRO A 356 4.73 17.91 -20.24
C PRO A 356 5.32 19.17 -19.59
N ILE A 357 4.88 19.55 -18.38
CA ILE A 357 5.40 20.71 -17.63
C ILE A 357 6.46 20.28 -16.60
N PHE A 358 6.05 19.54 -15.56
CA PHE A 358 6.92 19.16 -14.44
C PHE A 358 7.55 17.77 -14.59
N GLY A 359 7.30 17.06 -15.70
CA GLY A 359 7.94 15.79 -16.02
C GLY A 359 9.00 15.97 -17.10
N THR A 360 8.57 16.11 -18.35
CA THR A 360 9.43 16.27 -19.53
C THR A 360 9.83 17.72 -19.81
N GLY A 361 8.99 18.68 -19.41
CA GLY A 361 9.22 20.12 -19.55
C GLY A 361 9.05 20.70 -20.95
N VAL A 362 8.62 19.89 -21.92
CA VAL A 362 8.41 20.31 -23.31
C VAL A 362 7.36 21.43 -23.44
N ASP A 363 6.43 21.52 -22.48
CA ASP A 363 5.40 22.56 -22.47
C ASP A 363 5.73 23.78 -21.60
N THR A 364 6.89 23.79 -20.92
CA THR A 364 7.35 25.00 -20.23
C THR A 364 7.72 26.09 -21.24
N PRO A 365 7.62 27.39 -20.89
CA PRO A 365 8.04 28.46 -21.79
C PRO A 365 9.50 28.34 -22.23
N LEU A 366 10.40 27.91 -21.33
CA LEU A 366 11.79 27.62 -21.71
C LEU A 366 11.87 26.39 -22.62
N GLY A 367 11.18 25.29 -22.32
CA GLY A 367 11.19 24.10 -23.18
C GLY A 367 10.61 24.34 -24.58
N LYS A 368 9.63 25.24 -24.72
CA LYS A 368 9.07 25.64 -26.02
C LYS A 368 10.02 26.51 -26.84
N SER A 369 10.79 27.38 -26.16
CA SER A 369 11.75 28.27 -26.83
C SER A 369 13.10 27.60 -27.10
N ASP A 370 13.51 26.68 -26.24
CA ASP A 370 14.74 25.89 -26.33
C ASP A 370 14.46 24.45 -25.86
N PRO A 371 14.08 23.54 -26.79
CA PRO A 371 13.79 22.14 -26.46
C PRO A 371 14.94 21.40 -25.77
N SER A 372 16.19 21.83 -25.95
CA SER A 372 17.34 21.21 -25.27
C SER A 372 17.35 21.44 -23.76
N LYS A 373 16.59 22.45 -23.28
CA LYS A 373 16.46 22.81 -21.86
C LYS A 373 15.13 22.37 -21.23
N ALA A 374 14.29 21.63 -21.95
CA ALA A 374 13.00 21.17 -21.44
C ALA A 374 13.13 20.41 -20.11
N ALA A 375 14.05 19.43 -20.03
CA ALA A 375 14.27 18.67 -18.79
C ALA A 375 14.75 19.54 -17.62
N LEU A 376 15.60 20.55 -17.89
CA LEU A 376 16.04 21.52 -16.90
C LEU A 376 14.85 22.35 -16.39
N ALA A 377 14.04 22.89 -17.29
CA ALA A 377 12.85 23.67 -16.93
C ALA A 377 11.86 22.84 -16.08
N ALA A 378 11.67 21.56 -16.41
CA ALA A 378 10.83 20.66 -15.60
C ALA A 378 11.39 20.48 -14.18
N LYS A 379 12.71 20.31 -14.05
CA LYS A 379 13.39 20.23 -12.75
C LYS A 379 13.17 21.49 -11.93
N ASP A 380 13.37 22.66 -12.54
CA ASP A 380 13.22 23.94 -11.86
C ASP A 380 11.77 24.14 -11.40
N VAL A 381 10.77 23.72 -12.18
CA VAL A 381 9.35 23.72 -11.76
C VAL A 381 9.13 22.81 -10.54
N ARG A 382 9.67 21.59 -10.51
CA ARG A 382 9.54 20.68 -9.36
C ARG A 382 10.19 21.27 -8.10
N GLN A 383 11.39 21.83 -8.22
CA GLN A 383 12.08 22.51 -7.12
C GLN A 383 11.31 23.74 -6.63
N ALA A 384 10.72 24.52 -7.54
CA ALA A 384 9.88 25.65 -7.20
C ALA A 384 8.64 25.24 -6.39
N ILE A 385 7.97 24.15 -6.79
CA ILE A 385 6.84 23.59 -6.04
C ILE A 385 7.32 23.16 -4.64
N SER A 386 8.45 22.48 -4.55
CA SER A 386 9.02 22.04 -3.27
C SER A 386 9.29 23.20 -2.29
N HIS A 387 9.84 24.32 -2.77
CA HIS A 387 10.04 25.54 -1.99
C HIS A 387 8.75 26.29 -1.63
N ALA A 388 7.66 26.07 -2.39
CA ALA A 388 6.37 26.69 -2.13
C ALA A 388 5.52 25.94 -1.09
N VAL A 389 5.93 24.75 -0.65
CA VAL A 389 5.19 23.98 0.35
C VAL A 389 5.72 24.24 1.77
N PRO A 390 4.90 24.80 2.69
CA PRO A 390 5.32 25.06 4.06
C PRO A 390 5.22 23.80 4.94
N ARG A 391 6.16 22.86 4.76
CA ARG A 391 6.15 21.55 5.48
C ARG A 391 6.08 21.70 7.00
N ASP A 392 6.83 22.63 7.58
CA ASP A 392 6.79 22.88 9.03
C ASP A 392 5.42 23.34 9.54
N LEU A 393 4.73 24.20 8.78
CA LEU A 393 3.39 24.65 9.15
C LEU A 393 2.38 23.50 9.05
N ILE A 394 2.50 22.64 8.05
CA ILE A 394 1.65 21.44 7.94
C ILE A 394 1.86 20.54 9.16
N VAL A 395 3.11 20.25 9.52
CA VAL A 395 3.45 19.43 10.69
C VAL A 395 2.88 20.04 11.98
N GLN A 396 3.08 21.34 12.19
CA GLN A 396 2.65 22.00 13.43
C GLN A 396 1.12 22.16 13.53
N GLN A 397 0.46 22.60 12.45
CA GLN A 397 -0.95 23.00 12.50
C GLN A 397 -1.93 21.87 12.19
N LEU A 398 -1.56 20.93 11.30
CA LEU A 398 -2.44 19.85 10.89
C LEU A 398 -2.12 18.52 11.57
N LEU A 399 -0.83 18.30 11.87
CA LEU A 399 -0.35 17.05 12.48
C LEU A 399 -0.02 17.21 13.96
N PHE A 400 -0.30 18.36 14.56
CA PHE A 400 -0.05 18.66 15.98
C PHE A 400 1.40 18.40 16.43
N GLY A 401 2.36 18.65 15.52
CA GLY A 401 3.78 18.40 15.76
C GLY A 401 4.23 16.96 15.49
N TYR A 402 3.33 16.11 14.98
CA TYR A 402 3.66 14.73 14.62
C TYR A 402 4.25 14.63 13.22
N GLY A 403 5.50 14.15 13.14
CA GLY A 403 6.24 14.00 11.90
C GLY A 403 7.28 15.10 11.69
N TYR A 404 8.02 14.99 10.59
CA TYR A 404 9.12 15.87 10.22
C TYR A 404 9.06 16.19 8.74
N PRO A 405 9.52 17.37 8.30
CA PRO A 405 9.79 17.60 6.87
C PRO A 405 10.74 16.51 6.34
N GLY A 406 10.29 15.79 5.32
CA GLY A 406 11.06 14.72 4.67
C GLY A 406 11.84 15.22 3.46
N ILE A 407 12.85 14.46 3.07
CA ILE A 407 13.74 14.77 1.95
C ILE A 407 13.19 14.17 0.66
N THR A 408 13.29 12.85 0.52
CA THR A 408 12.75 12.05 -0.58
C THR A 408 12.74 10.56 -0.18
N THR A 409 11.85 9.75 -0.74
CA THR A 409 11.88 8.28 -0.61
C THR A 409 12.52 7.65 -1.86
N PRO A 410 13.01 6.40 -1.84
CA PRO A 410 12.94 5.39 -0.77
C PRO A 410 14.02 5.49 0.30
N VAL A 411 15.00 6.39 0.16
CA VAL A 411 16.10 6.51 1.13
C VAL A 411 15.77 7.58 2.16
N ALA A 412 15.33 7.14 3.34
CA ALA A 412 14.80 8.00 4.39
C ALA A 412 15.59 7.95 5.70
N GLY A 413 15.51 9.06 6.42
CA GLY A 413 16.09 9.26 7.72
C GLY A 413 15.74 10.64 8.25
N ASN A 414 15.99 10.84 9.55
CA ASN A 414 15.83 12.13 10.18
C ASN A 414 17.14 12.92 10.05
N TYR A 415 17.12 13.94 9.20
CA TYR A 415 18.27 14.81 8.94
C TYR A 415 18.68 15.67 10.15
N GLN A 416 17.76 15.93 11.09
CA GLN A 416 18.03 16.73 12.28
C GLN A 416 18.77 15.91 13.34
N THR A 417 18.43 14.63 13.49
CA THR A 417 19.05 13.74 14.48
C THR A 417 20.19 12.89 13.90
N GLY A 418 20.37 12.88 12.58
CA GLY A 418 21.30 11.99 11.89
C GLY A 418 20.87 10.52 11.91
N PHE A 419 19.62 10.24 12.29
CA PHE A 419 19.11 8.88 12.36
C PHE A 419 18.71 8.38 10.97
N ALA A 420 19.42 7.39 10.45
CA ALA A 420 19.06 6.71 9.21
C ALA A 420 17.99 5.63 9.46
N ILE A 421 16.85 5.73 8.79
CA ILE A 421 15.79 4.69 8.84
C ILE A 421 16.12 3.58 7.85
N THR A 422 16.53 3.95 6.64
CA THR A 422 16.99 3.01 5.60
C THR A 422 18.51 3.06 5.48
N ALA A 423 19.12 1.90 5.26
CA ALA A 423 20.55 1.81 4.96
C ALA A 423 20.89 2.64 3.71
N GLY A 424 22.02 3.36 3.76
CA GLY A 424 22.44 4.25 2.66
C GLY A 424 21.84 5.66 2.71
N PHE A 425 21.14 6.04 3.77
CA PHE A 425 20.69 7.42 3.97
C PHE A 425 21.86 8.38 4.19
N ASP A 426 21.93 9.39 3.33
CA ASP A 426 22.89 10.48 3.45
C ASP A 426 22.34 11.54 4.41
N THR A 427 22.91 11.59 5.61
CA THR A 427 22.52 12.52 6.68
C THR A 427 22.87 13.98 6.38
N ALA A 428 23.67 14.26 5.34
CA ALA A 428 23.98 15.63 4.92
C ALA A 428 22.84 16.28 4.13
N LEU A 429 21.93 15.49 3.56
CA LEU A 429 20.79 16.00 2.81
C LEU A 429 19.78 16.70 3.74
N LYS A 430 19.08 17.71 3.23
CA LYS A 430 18.06 18.45 3.96
C LYS A 430 16.80 18.61 3.10
N PRO A 431 15.60 18.71 3.71
CA PRO A 431 14.41 19.13 2.97
C PRO A 431 14.59 20.52 2.37
N TYR A 432 13.90 20.79 1.26
CA TYR A 432 13.86 22.13 0.68
C TYR A 432 13.13 23.09 1.62
N ASP A 433 13.77 24.22 1.94
CA ASP A 433 13.20 25.26 2.81
C ASP A 433 11.97 25.93 2.18
N PHE A 434 11.01 26.35 3.01
CA PHE A 434 9.90 27.15 2.53
C PHE A 434 10.37 28.56 2.14
N ASN A 435 10.45 28.84 0.84
CA ASN A 435 10.97 30.11 0.32
C ASN A 435 10.27 30.50 -0.99
N LEU A 436 9.29 31.40 -0.90
CA LEU A 436 8.53 31.88 -2.07
C LEU A 436 9.37 32.75 -3.03
N THR A 437 10.46 33.34 -2.55
CA THR A 437 11.38 34.09 -3.41
C THR A 437 12.17 33.15 -4.31
N GLU A 438 12.77 32.11 -3.72
CA GLU A 438 13.50 31.07 -4.47
C GLU A 438 12.55 30.31 -5.42
N SER A 439 11.36 29.96 -4.94
CA SER A 439 10.30 29.35 -5.78
C SER A 439 10.01 30.20 -7.01
N ARG A 440 9.86 31.52 -6.85
CA ARG A 440 9.64 32.44 -7.98
C ARG A 440 10.85 32.50 -8.92
N GLN A 441 12.07 32.53 -8.39
CA GLN A 441 13.29 32.57 -9.21
C GLN A 441 13.45 31.30 -10.07
N LEU A 442 13.14 30.12 -9.52
CA LEU A 442 13.16 28.86 -10.25
C LEU A 442 12.08 28.83 -11.35
N LEU A 443 10.87 29.34 -11.08
CA LEU A 443 9.86 29.49 -12.13
C LEU A 443 10.31 30.45 -13.23
N GLN A 444 11.05 31.50 -12.89
CA GLN A 444 11.69 32.40 -13.87
C GLN A 444 12.74 31.71 -14.72
N GLN A 445 13.55 30.84 -14.12
CA GLN A 445 14.51 30.02 -14.85
C GLN A 445 13.82 29.07 -15.83
N ALA A 446 12.65 28.51 -15.46
CA ALA A 446 11.81 27.71 -16.35
C ALA A 446 11.05 28.55 -17.42
N GLY A 447 11.24 29.87 -17.45
CA GLY A 447 10.66 30.80 -18.42
C GLY A 447 9.29 31.38 -18.06
N TYR A 448 8.80 31.15 -16.84
CA TYR A 448 7.57 31.77 -16.33
C TYR A 448 7.87 33.14 -15.69
N PHE A 449 6.92 34.08 -15.69
CA PHE A 449 7.10 35.41 -15.06
C PHE A 449 8.36 36.18 -15.50
N PRO A 450 8.61 36.38 -16.81
CA PRO A 450 9.81 37.06 -17.30
C PRO A 450 9.99 38.44 -16.64
N THR A 451 11.23 38.77 -16.29
CA THR A 451 11.60 40.04 -15.63
C THR A 451 11.45 41.27 -16.54
N THR A 452 11.23 41.05 -17.83
CA THR A 452 10.79 42.06 -18.79
C THR A 452 9.30 41.86 -19.07
N PRO A 453 8.44 42.88 -18.88
CA PRO A 453 7.06 42.75 -19.28
C PRO A 453 7.01 42.55 -20.79
N THR A 454 6.61 41.36 -21.24
CA THR A 454 6.17 41.17 -22.62
C THR A 454 5.00 42.15 -22.82
N PRO A 455 5.03 43.05 -23.82
CA PRO A 455 3.87 43.89 -24.09
C PRO A 455 2.64 42.96 -24.22
N PRO A 456 1.53 43.24 -23.52
CA PRO A 456 0.35 42.39 -23.61
C PRO A 456 -0.02 42.23 -25.09
N GLY A 457 -0.33 40.99 -25.50
CA GLY A 457 -0.84 40.75 -26.85
C GLY A 457 -2.08 41.62 -27.08
N PHE A 458 -2.39 41.92 -28.35
CA PHE A 458 -3.55 42.78 -28.69
C PHE A 458 -4.83 42.38 -27.94
N TRP A 459 -5.07 41.08 -27.76
CA TRP A 459 -6.22 40.56 -27.04
C TRP A 459 -6.13 40.70 -25.51
N ASP A 460 -4.95 40.65 -24.91
CA ASP A 460 -4.76 40.88 -23.47
C ASP A 460 -4.90 42.36 -23.11
N ALA A 461 -4.46 43.25 -24.01
CA ALA A 461 -4.54 44.70 -23.83
C ALA A 461 -5.95 45.25 -24.11
N TYR A 462 -6.61 44.72 -25.16
CA TYR A 462 -7.85 45.32 -25.69
C TYR A 462 -9.07 44.39 -25.63
N GLY A 463 -8.91 43.10 -25.30
CA GLY A 463 -9.98 42.11 -25.36
C GLY A 463 -11.17 42.43 -24.46
N VAL A 464 -10.92 42.91 -23.23
CA VAL A 464 -12.00 43.36 -22.32
C VAL A 464 -12.75 44.57 -22.88
N TYR A 465 -12.05 45.53 -23.49
CA TYR A 465 -12.68 46.72 -24.08
C TYR A 465 -13.50 46.37 -25.32
N ILE A 466 -13.00 45.47 -26.18
CA ILE A 466 -13.69 44.99 -27.38
C ILE A 466 -14.93 44.16 -26.99
N ALA A 467 -14.79 43.24 -26.03
CA ALA A 467 -15.91 42.45 -25.52
C ALA A 467 -16.99 43.35 -24.87
N SER A 468 -16.57 44.35 -24.09
CA SER A 468 -17.49 45.32 -23.48
C SER A 468 -18.21 46.18 -24.52
N ALA A 469 -17.50 46.62 -25.57
CA ALA A 469 -18.10 47.37 -26.67
C ALA A 469 -19.09 46.51 -27.49
N LEU A 470 -18.77 45.24 -27.73
CA LEU A 470 -19.67 44.29 -28.39
C LEU A 470 -20.93 44.03 -27.54
N VAL A 471 -20.78 43.80 -26.24
CA VAL A 471 -21.92 43.63 -25.32
C VAL A 471 -22.78 44.89 -25.28
N ALA A 472 -22.18 46.07 -25.17
CA ALA A 472 -22.91 47.34 -25.19
C ALA A 472 -23.67 47.55 -26.51
N ALA A 473 -23.06 47.21 -27.66
CA ALA A 473 -23.71 47.27 -28.97
C ALA A 473 -24.87 46.28 -29.08
N ILE A 474 -24.71 45.03 -28.60
CA ILE A 474 -25.77 44.02 -28.58
C ILE A 474 -26.93 44.46 -27.69
N VAL A 475 -26.64 45.02 -26.50
CA VAL A 475 -27.67 45.53 -25.58
C VAL A 475 -28.40 46.73 -26.20
N ALA A 476 -27.70 47.66 -26.85
CA ALA A 476 -28.31 48.79 -27.53
C ALA A 476 -29.19 48.34 -28.72
N LEU A 477 -28.72 47.41 -29.54
CA LEU A 477 -29.49 46.81 -30.64
C LEU A 477 -30.73 46.07 -30.12
N SER A 478 -30.59 45.34 -29.01
CA SER A 478 -31.70 44.64 -28.36
C SER A 478 -32.74 45.62 -27.80
N ALA A 479 -32.30 46.72 -27.19
CA ALA A 479 -33.19 47.78 -26.70
C ALA A 479 -33.94 48.46 -27.86
N VAL A 480 -33.27 48.75 -28.97
CA VAL A 480 -33.91 49.30 -30.18
C VAL A 480 -34.92 48.32 -30.78
N TYR A 481 -34.59 47.03 -30.82
CA TYR A 481 -35.51 45.99 -31.28
C TYR A 481 -36.76 45.89 -30.38
N VAL A 482 -36.59 45.85 -29.06
CA VAL A 482 -37.70 45.82 -28.09
C VAL A 482 -38.58 47.07 -28.20
N LEU A 483 -37.98 48.26 -28.37
CA LEU A 483 -38.73 49.50 -28.59
C LEU A 483 -39.51 49.49 -29.92
N ARG A 484 -38.94 48.91 -30.99
CA ARG A 484 -39.65 48.69 -32.27
C ARG A 484 -40.80 47.71 -32.14
N VAL A 485 -40.62 46.62 -31.40
CA VAL A 485 -41.67 45.61 -31.17
C VAL A 485 -42.81 46.18 -30.32
N ARG A 486 -42.50 46.96 -29.27
CA ARG A 486 -43.50 47.61 -28.40
C ARG A 486 -44.29 48.75 -29.07
N ARG A 487 -43.80 49.31 -30.18
CA ARG A 487 -44.52 50.34 -30.96
C ARG A 487 -45.47 49.77 -32.03
N LYS A 488 -45.58 48.45 -32.18
CA LYS A 488 -46.65 47.88 -33.01
C LYS A 488 -47.99 48.03 -32.27
N PRO A 489 -49.02 48.66 -32.85
CA PRO A 489 -50.31 48.84 -32.18
C PRO A 489 -50.97 47.47 -31.93
N LEU A 490 -51.49 47.30 -30.72
CA LEU A 490 -52.26 46.11 -30.32
C LEU A 490 -53.49 45.99 -31.24
N ARG A 491 -53.68 44.80 -31.81
CA ARG A 491 -54.85 44.45 -32.62
C ARG A 491 -56.11 44.57 -31.74
N PRO A 492 -57.17 45.30 -32.15
CA PRO A 492 -58.34 45.49 -31.30
C PRO A 492 -59.12 44.17 -31.10
N PRO A 493 -59.79 44.00 -29.95
CA PRO A 493 -60.49 42.76 -29.61
C PRO A 493 -61.69 42.53 -30.53
N SER A 494 -61.85 41.28 -30.96
CA SER A 494 -62.99 40.81 -31.77
C SER A 494 -64.29 40.85 -30.96
N MET A 495 -65.31 41.55 -31.47
CA MET A 495 -66.65 41.58 -30.86
C MET A 495 -67.40 40.25 -31.05
N PRO A 496 -68.25 39.84 -30.08
CA PRO A 496 -69.09 38.66 -30.21
C PRO A 496 -70.27 38.90 -31.17
N SER A 497 -70.63 37.85 -31.89
CA SER A 497 -71.77 37.79 -32.82
C SER A 497 -73.11 37.85 -32.10
N THR A 498 -74.05 38.64 -32.63
CA THR A 498 -75.49 38.40 -32.46
C THR A 498 -76.15 38.33 -33.84
N SER A 499 -76.77 37.18 -34.09
CA SER A 499 -77.62 36.88 -35.25
C SER A 499 -79.07 37.34 -34.97
N PRO A 500 -79.92 37.53 -36.00
CA PRO A 500 -81.06 38.45 -35.99
C PRO A 500 -82.43 37.76 -35.78
N ALA A 501 -83.48 38.55 -35.52
CA ALA A 501 -84.86 38.33 -35.97
C ALA A 501 -85.76 39.56 -35.67
N PRO A 502 -86.90 39.75 -36.37
CA PRO A 502 -87.33 39.24 -37.68
C PRO A 502 -87.28 40.29 -38.80
#